data_AF-A0A6F9WQI9-F1
#
_entry.id   AF-A0A6F9WQI9-F1
#
_cell.length_a   1.000
_cell.length_b   1.000
_cell.length_c   1.000
_cell.angle_alpha   90.00
_cell.angle_beta   90.00
_cell.angle_gamma   90.00
#
_symmetry.space_group_name_H-M   'P 1'
#
loop_
_entity.id
_entity.type
_entity.pdbx_description
1 polymer ?
#
loop_
_entity_poly.entity_id
_entity_poly.type
_entity_poly.pdbx_seq_one_letter_code
_entity_poly.pdbx_strand_id
1 'polypeptide(L)'
;MPQPDDLKRNHCYQIFSQSTGVEIGTAVKVHEEQGRTTERAGRISLRFFKLTPRSKPEEVTQIRFICEPDEAFGLALMIDQVAGSSVPCKEKLSPHKFSTGAQGEETVTTLSVEKWERGGKSGYALTVGRGKDFISVPTPLTKFLFAAEFLRFLATAQCWLERPEKKY
;
A
#
# COMPACT_ATOMS: atom_id res chain seq x y z
N MET A 1 -38.23 -4.09 10.76
CA MET A 1 -37.00 -4.92 10.85
C MET A 1 -36.01 -4.38 9.84
N PRO A 2 -34.78 -3.99 10.20
CA PRO A 2 -33.77 -3.57 9.24
C PRO A 2 -33.35 -4.79 8.40
N GLN A 3 -33.21 -4.62 7.09
CA GLN A 3 -32.70 -5.70 6.23
C GLN A 3 -31.24 -6.02 6.59
N PRO A 4 -30.85 -7.30 6.69
CA PRO A 4 -29.54 -7.70 7.19
C PRO A 4 -28.35 -7.47 6.23
N ASP A 5 -28.58 -7.05 4.99
CA ASP A 5 -27.54 -7.01 3.95
C ASP A 5 -27.35 -5.63 3.33
N ASP A 6 -27.02 -4.62 4.14
CA ASP A 6 -26.52 -3.34 3.62
C ASP A 6 -25.10 -3.53 3.06
N LEU A 7 -25.01 -3.85 1.77
CA LEU A 7 -23.74 -3.96 1.04
C LEU A 7 -23.16 -2.58 0.77
N LYS A 8 -22.02 -2.27 1.40
CA LYS A 8 -21.25 -1.04 1.13
C LYS A 8 -20.22 -1.27 0.04
N ARG A 9 -20.29 -0.46 -1.03
CA ARG A 9 -19.28 -0.42 -2.08
C ARG A 9 -17.99 0.20 -1.53
N ASN A 10 -16.85 -0.46 -1.75
CA ASN A 10 -15.53 0.06 -1.45
C ASN A 10 -14.65 -0.01 -2.70
N HIS A 11 -13.85 1.02 -2.94
CA HIS A 11 -12.87 1.01 -4.02
C HIS A 11 -11.68 0.13 -3.62
N CYS A 12 -11.46 -0.93 -4.38
CA CYS A 12 -10.39 -1.90 -4.15
C CYS A 12 -9.87 -2.45 -5.48
N TYR A 13 -8.56 -2.62 -5.59
CA TYR A 13 -7.91 -3.32 -6.69
C TYR A 13 -6.93 -4.35 -6.13
N GLN A 14 -7.01 -5.58 -6.65
CA GLN A 14 -6.20 -6.69 -6.19
C GLN A 14 -5.36 -7.24 -7.33
N ILE A 15 -4.07 -7.43 -7.06
CA ILE A 15 -3.13 -8.08 -7.97
C ILE A 15 -2.66 -9.36 -7.30
N PHE A 16 -2.84 -10.47 -8.01
CA PHE A 16 -2.34 -11.78 -7.59
C PHE A 16 -1.20 -12.23 -8.51
N SER A 17 -0.15 -12.76 -7.88
CA SER A 17 0.92 -13.54 -8.49
C SER A 17 0.75 -15.03 -8.11
N GLN A 18 1.76 -15.86 -8.39
CA GLN A 18 1.71 -17.29 -8.07
C GLN A 18 1.62 -17.57 -6.56
N SER A 19 2.35 -16.82 -5.73
CA SER A 19 2.48 -17.08 -4.29
C SER A 19 2.27 -15.84 -3.42
N THR A 20 2.05 -14.69 -4.02
CA THR A 20 1.87 -13.41 -3.32
C THR A 20 0.75 -12.58 -3.97
N GLY A 21 0.23 -11.62 -3.23
CA GLY A 21 -0.71 -10.65 -3.75
C GLY A 21 -0.55 -9.29 -3.07
N VAL A 22 -1.09 -8.26 -3.72
CA VAL A 22 -1.27 -6.93 -3.14
C VAL A 22 -2.71 -6.48 -3.34
N GLU A 23 -3.27 -5.91 -2.28
CA GLU A 23 -4.55 -5.24 -2.27
C GLU A 23 -4.32 -3.74 -2.07
N ILE A 24 -4.85 -2.94 -2.99
CA ILE A 24 -4.81 -1.47 -2.96
C ILE A 24 -6.23 -1.00 -2.67
N GLY A 25 -6.41 -0.17 -1.64
CA GLY A 25 -7.73 0.30 -1.24
C GLY A 25 -7.69 1.52 -0.34
N THR A 26 -8.87 2.02 0.01
CA THR A 26 -9.02 3.16 0.91
C THR A 26 -8.71 2.79 2.37
N ALA A 27 -8.08 3.70 3.09
CA ALA A 27 -7.88 3.63 4.53
C ALA A 27 -8.24 4.97 5.17
N VAL A 28 -8.35 5.01 6.50
CA VAL A 28 -8.63 6.24 7.25
C VAL A 28 -7.65 6.33 8.40
N LYS A 29 -6.98 7.48 8.53
CA LYS A 29 -6.24 7.84 9.74
C LYS A 29 -7.22 8.52 10.69
N VAL A 30 -7.35 7.99 11.89
CA VAL A 30 -8.19 8.56 12.94
C VAL A 30 -7.28 9.22 13.97
N HIS A 31 -7.58 10.47 14.32
CA HIS A 31 -6.95 11.16 15.43
C HIS A 31 -7.94 11.25 16.58
N GLU A 32 -7.48 10.87 17.77
CA GLU A 32 -8.29 10.86 18.99
C GLU A 32 -7.62 11.71 20.07
N GLU A 33 -8.43 12.52 20.75
CA GLU A 33 -8.02 13.27 21.94
C GLU A 33 -9.00 12.94 23.06
N GLN A 34 -8.48 12.56 24.23
CA GLN A 34 -9.29 12.22 25.41
C GLN A 34 -10.40 11.18 25.12
N GLY A 35 -10.11 10.21 24.25
CA GLY A 35 -11.07 9.16 23.85
C GLY A 35 -12.17 9.61 22.89
N ARG A 36 -12.06 10.80 22.30
CA ARG A 36 -12.99 11.29 21.26
C ARG A 36 -12.26 11.46 19.94
N THR A 37 -12.87 11.00 18.85
CA THR A 37 -12.36 11.28 17.50
C THR A 37 -12.45 12.78 17.22
N THR A 38 -11.30 13.43 17.06
CA THR A 38 -11.21 14.86 16.72
C THR A 38 -10.97 15.10 15.25
N GLU A 39 -10.43 14.10 14.54
CA GLU A 39 -10.17 14.20 13.12
C GLU A 39 -10.17 12.83 12.44
N ARG A 40 -10.65 12.77 11.21
CA ARG A 40 -10.39 11.65 10.29
C ARG A 40 -9.81 12.19 9.00
N ALA A 41 -8.80 11.50 8.48
CA ALA A 41 -8.18 11.88 7.22
C ALA A 41 -8.13 10.67 6.28
N GLY A 42 -8.41 10.90 5.00
CA GLY A 42 -8.31 9.88 3.97
C GLY A 42 -6.87 9.38 3.81
N ARG A 43 -6.72 8.09 3.58
CA ARG A 43 -5.44 7.40 3.36
C ARG A 43 -5.61 6.29 2.33
N ILE A 44 -4.50 5.77 1.83
CA ILE A 44 -4.49 4.66 0.88
C ILE A 44 -3.71 3.52 1.53
N SER A 45 -4.27 2.31 1.57
CA SER A 45 -3.54 1.13 2.03
C SER A 45 -3.09 0.28 0.85
N LEU A 46 -1.83 -0.15 0.91
CA LEU A 46 -1.31 -1.26 0.13
C LEU A 46 -1.02 -2.42 1.09
N ARG A 47 -1.80 -3.50 1.00
CA ARG A 47 -1.64 -4.70 1.81
C ARG A 47 -1.06 -5.82 0.95
N PHE A 48 0.19 -6.15 1.21
CA PHE A 48 0.91 -7.25 0.59
C PHE A 48 0.72 -8.51 1.43
N PHE A 49 0.56 -9.66 0.79
CA PHE A 49 0.35 -10.93 1.48
C PHE A 49 0.89 -12.12 0.69
N LYS A 50 1.23 -13.19 1.40
CA LYS A 50 1.53 -14.50 0.81
C LYS A 50 0.23 -15.30 0.66
N LEU A 51 0.12 -16.03 -0.43
CA LEU A 51 -0.99 -16.96 -0.71
C LEU A 51 -0.73 -18.36 -0.13
N THR A 52 0.53 -18.66 0.18
CA THR A 52 0.91 -19.92 0.79
C THR A 52 0.58 -19.92 2.29
N PRO A 53 0.11 -21.06 2.83
CA PRO A 53 -0.13 -21.20 4.27
C PRO A 53 1.13 -20.87 5.08
N ARG A 54 0.92 -20.37 6.29
CA ARG A 54 2.00 -20.09 7.23
C ARG A 54 2.77 -21.36 7.53
N SER A 55 4.06 -21.36 7.23
CA SER A 55 4.93 -22.52 7.47
C SER A 55 5.55 -22.50 8.87
N LYS A 56 5.75 -21.30 9.45
CA LYS A 56 6.35 -21.11 10.78
C LYS A 56 5.58 -20.06 11.61
N PRO A 57 5.47 -20.23 12.95
CA PRO A 57 4.79 -19.28 13.84
C PRO A 57 5.38 -17.86 13.92
N GLU A 58 6.53 -17.60 13.29
CA GLU A 58 7.16 -16.26 13.25
C GLU A 58 7.21 -15.69 11.84
N GLU A 59 6.70 -16.43 10.85
CA GLU A 59 6.68 -15.98 9.47
C GLU A 59 5.70 -14.82 9.28
N VAL A 60 6.19 -13.71 8.72
CA VAL A 60 5.38 -12.60 8.26
C VAL A 60 4.67 -13.01 6.98
N THR A 61 3.34 -13.13 7.06
CA THR A 61 2.49 -13.51 5.91
C THR A 61 1.85 -12.30 5.24
N GLN A 62 1.85 -11.13 5.88
CA GLN A 62 1.34 -9.89 5.32
C GLN A 62 2.06 -8.67 5.86
N ILE A 63 2.20 -7.64 5.01
CA ILE A 63 2.73 -6.33 5.38
C ILE A 63 1.81 -5.28 4.78
N ARG A 64 1.39 -4.31 5.61
CA ARG A 64 0.59 -3.16 5.17
C ARG A 64 1.45 -1.91 5.17
N PHE A 65 1.37 -1.16 4.07
CA PHE A 65 1.92 0.18 3.91
C PHE A 65 0.74 1.15 3.75
N ILE A 66 0.71 2.25 4.51
CA ILE A 66 -0.36 3.25 4.45
C ILE A 66 0.24 4.51 3.85
N CYS A 67 -0.18 4.89 2.66
CA CYS A 67 0.25 6.13 2.01
C CYS A 67 -0.65 7.30 2.41
N GLU A 68 -0.03 8.46 2.56
CA GLU A 68 -0.71 9.75 2.37
C GLU A 68 -1.12 9.93 0.90
N PRO A 69 -2.12 10.78 0.59
CA PRO A 69 -2.57 10.99 -0.79
C PRO A 69 -1.46 11.34 -1.78
N ASP A 70 -0.53 12.22 -1.40
CA ASP A 70 0.62 12.63 -2.20
C ASP A 70 1.66 11.52 -2.36
N GLU A 71 1.90 10.71 -1.33
CA GLU A 71 2.75 9.51 -1.43
C GLU A 71 2.16 8.49 -2.41
N ALA A 72 0.84 8.29 -2.38
CA ALA A 72 0.16 7.38 -3.30
C ALA A 72 0.23 7.90 -4.75
N PHE A 73 0.10 9.21 -4.95
CA PHE A 73 0.31 9.84 -6.25
C PHE A 73 1.77 9.70 -6.72
N GLY A 74 2.73 9.95 -5.84
CA GLY A 74 4.17 9.77 -6.11
C GLY A 74 4.51 8.33 -6.50
N LEU A 75 3.92 7.34 -5.83
CA LEU A 75 4.07 5.93 -6.21
C LEU A 75 3.53 5.65 -7.62
N ALA A 76 2.42 6.25 -8.00
CA ALA A 76 1.89 6.11 -9.36
C ALA A 76 2.87 6.66 -10.40
N LEU A 77 3.45 7.85 -10.16
CA LEU A 77 4.47 8.42 -11.05
C LEU A 77 5.72 7.52 -11.16
N MET A 78 6.16 6.94 -10.05
CA MET A 78 7.28 6.00 -10.03
C MET A 78 6.97 4.73 -10.84
N ILE A 79 5.73 4.22 -10.79
CA ILE A 79 5.31 3.08 -11.61
C ILE A 79 5.43 3.42 -13.09
N ASP A 80 4.96 4.60 -13.53
CA ASP A 80 5.06 5.01 -14.93
C ASP A 80 6.51 5.17 -15.39
N GLN A 81 7.35 5.77 -14.53
CA GLN A 81 8.80 5.91 -14.78
C GLN A 81 9.47 4.54 -14.93
N VAL A 82 9.19 3.61 -14.03
CA VAL A 82 9.73 2.24 -14.08
C VAL A 82 9.21 1.48 -15.31
N ALA A 83 7.94 1.66 -15.66
CA ALA A 83 7.34 1.05 -16.85
C ALA A 83 7.94 1.57 -18.16
N GLY A 84 8.25 2.87 -18.22
CA GLY A 84 8.88 3.53 -19.37
C GLY A 84 10.39 3.31 -19.49
N SER A 85 11.05 2.83 -18.44
CA SER A 85 12.50 2.59 -18.45
C SER A 85 12.88 1.53 -19.50
N SER A 86 13.91 1.80 -20.29
CA SER A 86 14.48 0.83 -21.23
C SER A 86 15.35 -0.23 -20.53
N VAL A 87 15.88 0.08 -19.35
CA VAL A 87 16.77 -0.81 -18.57
C VAL A 87 16.11 -1.23 -17.24
N PRO A 88 16.57 -2.33 -16.61
CA PRO A 88 16.14 -2.69 -15.26
C PRO A 88 16.40 -1.55 -14.28
N CYS A 89 15.42 -1.23 -13.45
CA CYS A 89 15.49 -0.14 -12.48
C CYS A 89 14.54 -0.39 -11.30
N LYS A 90 14.80 0.30 -10.19
CA LYS A 90 14.01 0.19 -8.96
C LYS A 90 13.87 1.56 -8.32
N GLU A 91 12.63 1.98 -8.12
CA GLU A 91 12.27 3.20 -7.42
C GLU A 91 11.66 2.87 -6.06
N LYS A 92 11.87 3.76 -5.09
CA LYS A 92 11.40 3.57 -3.71
C LYS A 92 10.75 4.85 -3.18
N LEU A 93 9.63 4.70 -2.49
CA LEU A 93 9.10 5.78 -1.67
C LEU A 93 10.00 6.04 -0.46
N SER A 94 9.87 7.24 0.11
CA SER A 94 10.41 7.56 1.43
C SER A 94 9.96 6.51 2.45
N PRO A 95 10.89 5.95 3.24
CA PRO A 95 10.55 4.89 4.18
C PRO A 95 9.71 5.43 5.34
N HIS A 96 8.74 4.63 5.77
CA HIS A 96 7.97 4.91 6.99
C HIS A 96 8.72 4.35 8.19
N LYS A 97 9.05 5.21 9.14
CA LYS A 97 9.80 4.87 10.36
C LYS A 97 8.87 4.91 11.56
N PHE A 98 8.79 3.80 12.29
CA PHE A 98 8.02 3.71 13.53
C PHE A 98 8.91 3.23 14.65
N SER A 99 8.94 3.96 15.77
CA SER A 99 9.58 3.50 16.99
C SER A 99 8.57 2.67 17.79
N THR A 100 8.90 1.41 18.05
CA THR A 100 8.06 0.54 18.89
C THR A 100 8.71 0.36 20.27
N GLY A 101 8.05 0.85 21.31
CA GLY A 101 8.35 0.51 22.71
C GLY A 101 9.53 1.26 23.37
N ALA A 102 9.72 0.98 24.66
CA ALA A 102 10.68 1.66 25.55
C ALA A 102 12.17 1.41 25.23
N GLN A 103 12.48 0.47 24.32
CA GLN A 103 13.85 0.10 23.95
C GLN A 103 14.34 0.72 22.63
N GLY A 104 13.53 1.56 21.97
CA GLY A 104 14.00 2.39 20.86
C GLY A 104 14.30 1.64 19.55
N GLU A 105 13.85 0.39 19.38
CA GLU A 105 13.98 -0.30 18.08
C GLU A 105 13.12 0.40 17.02
N GLU A 106 13.77 0.87 15.96
CA GLU A 106 13.17 1.54 14.82
C GLU A 106 12.74 0.50 13.78
N THR A 107 11.43 0.32 13.61
CA THR A 107 10.88 -0.47 12.52
C THR A 107 10.76 0.41 11.28
N VAL A 108 11.54 0.08 10.25
CA VAL A 108 11.49 0.76 8.94
C VAL A 108 10.67 -0.08 7.96
N THR A 109 9.61 0.51 7.41
CA THR A 109 8.84 -0.09 6.31
C THR A 109 9.16 0.63 5.01
N THR A 110 9.51 -0.12 3.97
CA THR A 110 9.86 0.40 2.63
C THR A 110 8.86 -0.09 1.59
N LEU A 111 8.51 0.75 0.64
CA LEU A 111 7.71 0.40 -0.53
C LEU A 111 8.48 0.76 -1.79
N SER A 112 8.54 -0.18 -2.73
CA SER A 112 9.31 -0.04 -3.96
C SER A 112 8.61 -0.66 -5.15
N VAL A 113 8.94 -0.14 -6.33
CA VAL A 113 8.47 -0.65 -7.61
C VAL A 113 9.67 -0.85 -8.52
N GLU A 114 9.70 -1.94 -9.28
CA GLU A 114 10.87 -2.28 -10.06
C GLU A 114 10.53 -2.92 -11.40
N LYS A 115 11.39 -2.67 -12.39
CA LYS A 115 11.51 -3.41 -13.63
C LYS A 115 12.74 -4.30 -13.48
N TRP A 116 12.56 -5.60 -13.59
CA TRP A 116 13.63 -6.58 -13.44
C TRP A 116 13.86 -7.31 -14.76
N GLU A 117 15.07 -7.84 -14.90
CA GLU A 117 15.44 -8.78 -15.96
C GLU A 117 16.20 -9.95 -15.34
N ARG A 118 15.77 -11.18 -15.64
CA ARG A 118 16.40 -12.41 -15.13
C ARG A 118 16.23 -13.53 -16.15
N GLY A 119 17.35 -14.09 -16.61
CA GLY A 119 17.35 -15.24 -17.51
C GLY A 119 16.62 -14.97 -18.85
N GLY A 120 16.85 -13.80 -19.44
CA GLY A 120 16.22 -13.39 -20.71
C GLY A 120 14.73 -13.04 -20.60
N LYS A 121 14.17 -13.00 -19.39
CA LYS A 121 12.80 -12.53 -19.13
C LYS A 121 12.86 -11.22 -18.39
N SER A 122 11.93 -10.32 -18.71
CA SER A 122 11.71 -9.09 -17.96
C SER A 122 10.33 -9.07 -17.34
N GLY A 123 10.18 -8.33 -16.25
CA GLY A 123 8.87 -8.11 -15.64
C GLY A 123 8.89 -6.93 -14.68
N TYR A 124 7.75 -6.73 -14.02
CA TYR A 124 7.56 -5.67 -13.04
C TYR A 124 7.22 -6.28 -11.68
N ALA A 125 7.48 -5.55 -10.61
CA ALA A 125 7.02 -5.94 -9.29
C ALA A 125 6.71 -4.73 -8.40
N LEU A 126 5.75 -4.91 -7.50
CA LEU A 126 5.60 -4.08 -6.32
C LEU A 126 6.17 -4.87 -5.14
N THR A 127 7.02 -4.24 -4.35
CA THR A 127 7.72 -4.90 -3.24
C THR A 127 7.66 -4.05 -1.99
N VAL A 128 7.17 -4.65 -0.89
CA VAL A 128 7.21 -4.04 0.45
C VAL A 128 8.20 -4.78 1.34
N GLY A 129 8.92 -4.04 2.18
CA GLY A 129 9.85 -4.59 3.16
C GLY A 129 9.62 -4.01 4.56
N ARG A 130 9.79 -4.83 5.60
CA ARG A 130 9.79 -4.41 7.01
C ARG A 130 10.87 -5.20 7.76
N GLY A 131 11.95 -4.53 8.15
CA GLY A 131 13.11 -5.20 8.74
C GLY A 131 13.71 -6.24 7.78
N LYS A 132 13.74 -7.52 8.21
CA LYS A 132 14.23 -8.65 7.40
C LYS A 132 13.18 -9.25 6.45
N ASP A 133 11.92 -8.88 6.61
CA ASP A 133 10.81 -9.48 5.87
C ASP A 133 10.46 -8.67 4.63
N PHE A 134 10.31 -9.35 3.50
CA PHE A 134 9.94 -8.73 2.22
C PHE A 134 8.87 -9.55 1.53
N ILE A 135 7.91 -8.86 0.90
CA ILE A 135 6.90 -9.46 0.04
C ILE A 135 6.97 -8.74 -1.31
N SER A 136 7.36 -9.48 -2.35
CA SER A 136 7.37 -9.01 -3.73
C SER A 136 6.20 -9.62 -4.49
N VAL A 137 5.52 -8.80 -5.29
CA VAL A 137 4.38 -9.19 -6.12
C VAL A 137 4.75 -8.95 -7.58
N PRO A 138 5.26 -9.97 -8.28
CA PRO A 138 5.49 -9.90 -9.72
C PRO A 138 4.18 -9.65 -10.46
N THR A 139 4.22 -8.75 -11.45
CA THR A 139 3.04 -8.32 -12.17
C THR A 139 3.35 -8.03 -13.64
N PRO A 140 2.45 -8.34 -14.58
CA PRO A 140 2.59 -7.93 -15.98
C PRO A 140 2.38 -6.42 -16.15
N LEU A 141 2.91 -5.87 -17.25
CA LEU A 141 2.87 -4.43 -17.55
C LEU A 141 1.47 -3.83 -17.42
N THR A 142 0.44 -4.48 -17.98
CA THR A 142 -0.94 -3.98 -17.93
C THR A 142 -1.45 -3.80 -16.51
N LYS A 143 -1.22 -4.78 -15.62
CA LYS A 143 -1.66 -4.70 -14.23
C LYS A 143 -0.83 -3.69 -13.43
N PHE A 144 0.45 -3.54 -13.79
CA PHE A 144 1.35 -2.55 -13.21
C PHE A 144 0.88 -1.12 -13.52
N LEU A 145 0.64 -0.80 -14.79
CA LEU A 145 0.12 0.50 -15.22
C LEU A 145 -1.29 0.77 -14.68
N PHE A 146 -2.16 -0.25 -14.65
CA PHE A 146 -3.48 -0.07 -14.05
C PHE A 146 -3.39 0.24 -12.54
N ALA A 147 -2.40 -0.30 -11.84
CA ALA A 147 -2.15 0.06 -10.44
C ALA A 147 -1.79 1.55 -10.29
N ALA A 148 -0.98 2.11 -11.21
CA ALA A 148 -0.69 3.54 -11.22
C ALA A 148 -1.96 4.38 -11.39
N GLU A 149 -2.78 4.07 -12.40
CA GLU A 149 -4.03 4.81 -12.63
C GLU A 149 -4.99 4.70 -11.44
N PHE A 150 -5.10 3.52 -10.84
CA PHE A 150 -5.94 3.32 -9.66
C PHE A 150 -5.40 4.06 -8.43
N LEU A 151 -4.07 4.14 -8.25
CA LEU A 151 -3.44 4.92 -7.20
C LEU A 151 -3.68 6.43 -7.38
N ARG A 152 -3.61 6.96 -8.61
CA ARG A 152 -3.96 8.37 -8.89
C ARG A 152 -5.42 8.67 -8.56
N PHE A 153 -6.32 7.77 -8.94
CA PHE A 153 -7.74 7.87 -8.58
C PHE A 153 -7.92 7.89 -7.05
N LEU A 154 -7.33 6.96 -6.31
CA LEU A 154 -7.46 6.92 -4.86
C LEU A 154 -6.78 8.10 -4.16
N ALA A 155 -5.63 8.55 -4.65
CA ALA A 155 -4.92 9.72 -4.13
C ALA A 155 -5.83 10.96 -4.14
N THR A 156 -6.45 11.25 -5.28
CA THR A 156 -7.39 12.36 -5.40
C THR A 156 -8.66 12.15 -4.58
N ALA A 157 -9.24 10.95 -4.62
CA ALA A 157 -10.45 10.63 -3.87
C ALA A 157 -10.27 10.59 -2.34
N GLN A 158 -9.06 10.36 -1.83
CA GLN A 158 -8.73 10.32 -0.40
C GLN A 158 -8.11 11.62 0.12
N CYS A 159 -8.06 12.67 -0.70
CA CYS A 159 -7.62 13.99 -0.28
C CYS A 159 -8.76 14.73 0.46
N TRP A 160 -9.09 14.27 1.66
CA TRP A 160 -10.12 14.87 2.51
C TRP A 160 -9.75 14.81 3.99
N LEU A 161 -10.38 15.73 4.74
CA LEU A 161 -10.26 15.85 6.19
C LEU A 161 -11.66 16.06 6.77
N GLU A 162 -12.05 15.23 7.72
CA GLU A 162 -13.31 15.32 8.46
C GLU A 162 -13.00 15.76 9.90
N ARG A 163 -13.66 16.83 10.33
CA ARG A 163 -13.55 17.39 11.70
C ARG A 163 -14.95 17.64 12.26
N PRO A 164 -15.16 17.53 13.58
CA PRO A 164 -16.39 17.96 14.22
C PRO A 164 -16.66 19.43 13.91
N GLU A 165 -17.92 19.73 13.55
CA GLU A 165 -18.34 21.10 13.32
C GLU A 165 -18.22 21.91 14.62
N LYS A 166 -17.34 22.91 14.65
CA LYS A 166 -17.28 23.86 15.77
C LYS A 166 -18.48 24.80 15.65
N LYS A 167 -19.51 24.59 16.46
CA LYS A 167 -20.55 25.59 16.66
C LYS A 167 -19.94 26.77 17.42
N TYR A 168 -19.84 27.92 16.75
CA TYR A 168 -19.49 29.20 17.36
C TYR A 168 -20.70 29.81 18.07
#